data_AF-A0A2M8KCN8-F1
#
_entry.id   AF-A0A2M8KCN8-F1
#
_cell.length_a   1.000
_cell.length_b   1.000
_cell.length_c   1.000
_cell.angle_alpha   90.00
_cell.angle_beta   90.00
_cell.angle_gamma   90.00
#
_symmetry.space_group_name_H-M   'P 1'
#
loop_
_entity.id
_entity.type
_entity.pdbx_description
1 polymer ?
#
loop_
_entity_poly.entity_id
_entity_poly.type
_entity_poly.pdbx_seq_one_letter_code
_entity_poly.pdbx_strand_id
1 'polypeptide(L)' 'MFQGNWKCAGCGAEITELPFQPKEGQEIYCRDCYRSRKEA' A
#
# COMPACT_ATOMS: atom_id res chain seq x y z
N MET A 1 -5.10 3.30 -13.34
CA MET A 1 -5.08 2.33 -12.22
C MET A 1 -4.07 1.26 -12.59
N PHE A 2 -3.05 1.09 -11.77
CA PHE A 2 -2.04 0.05 -11.92
C PHE A 2 -2.56 -1.19 -11.22
N GLN A 3 -2.67 -2.30 -11.95
CA GLN A 3 -3.02 -3.59 -11.38
C GLN A 3 -1.74 -4.41 -11.21
N GLY A 4 -1.54 -4.99 -10.04
CA GLY A 4 -0.31 -5.70 -9.66
C GLY A 4 -0.46 -6.27 -8.25
N ASN A 5 0.42 -7.18 -7.84
CA ASN A 5 0.36 -7.77 -6.50
C ASN A 5 1.39 -7.09 -5.60
N TRP A 6 0.94 -6.15 -4.76
CA TRP A 6 1.78 -5.48 -3.77
C TRP A 6 1.43 -5.96 -2.37
N LYS A 7 2.41 -5.98 -1.46
CA LYS A 7 2.16 -6.29 -0.06
C LYS A 7 2.20 -5.04 0.80
N CYS A 8 1.19 -4.91 1.64
CA CYS A 8 1.15 -3.87 2.66
C CYS A 8 2.27 -4.12 3.69
N ALA A 9 3.14 -3.14 3.91
CA ALA A 9 4.22 -3.24 4.88
C ALA A 9 3.72 -3.27 6.34
N GLY A 10 2.50 -2.76 6.61
CA GLY A 10 1.89 -2.79 7.94
C GLY A 10 1.25 -4.14 8.30
N CYS A 11 0.33 -4.64 7.47
CA CYS A 11 -0.46 -5.84 7.78
C CYS A 11 -0.16 -7.06 6.89
N GLY A 12 0.69 -6.93 5.87
CA GLY A 12 0.99 -8.01 4.90
C GLY A 12 -0.12 -8.26 3.88
N ALA A 13 -1.20 -7.47 3.88
CA ALA A 13 -2.30 -7.61 2.93
C ALA A 13 -1.84 -7.41 1.49
N GLU A 14 -2.39 -8.21 0.59
CA GLU A 14 -2.21 -8.06 -0.84
C GLU A 14 -3.07 -6.91 -1.39
N ILE A 15 -2.44 -6.06 -2.18
CA ILE A 15 -3.06 -4.93 -2.86
C ILE A 15 -2.95 -5.24 -4.34
N THR A 16 -4.10 -5.38 -4.99
CA THR A 16 -4.21 -5.78 -6.40
C THR A 16 -4.32 -4.59 -7.35
N GLU A 17 -4.63 -3.40 -6.81
CA GLU A 17 -4.87 -2.18 -7.56
C GLU A 17 -4.37 -0.95 -6.82
N LEU A 18 -3.63 -0.09 -7.53
CA LEU A 18 -3.16 1.19 -7.03
C LEU A 18 -3.49 2.30 -8.04
N PRO A 19 -4.00 3.45 -7.59
CA PRO A 19 -4.24 4.59 -8.48
C PRO A 19 -2.93 5.31 -8.87
N PHE A 20 -1.81 4.96 -8.24
CA PHE A 20 -0.48 5.54 -8.46
C PHE A 20 0.55 4.46 -8.83
N GLN A 21 1.64 4.89 -9.46
CA GLN A 21 2.74 3.99 -9.83
C GLN A 21 3.50 3.57 -8.56
N PRO A 22 3.61 2.26 -8.26
CA PRO A 22 4.44 1.78 -7.16
C PRO A 22 5.90 2.13 -7.43
N LYS A 23 6.59 2.75 -6.46
CA LYS A 23 8.02 3.01 -6.54
C LYS A 23 8.78 1.89 -5.85
N GLU A 24 9.73 1.29 -6.55
CA GLU A 24 10.65 0.31 -5.96
C GLU A 24 11.43 0.97 -4.83
N GLY A 25 11.29 0.45 -3.61
CA GLY A 25 11.88 1.00 -2.38
C GLY A 25 10.94 1.80 -1.48
N GLN A 26 9.70 2.09 -1.88
CA GLN A 26 8.70 2.68 -0.98
C GLN A 26 7.82 1.61 -0.32
N GLU A 27 7.65 1.75 0.99
CA GLU A 27 6.72 0.96 1.80
C GLU A 27 5.27 1.23 1.33
N ILE A 28 4.63 0.23 0.72
CA ILE A 28 3.23 0.35 0.32
C ILE A 28 2.36 0.04 1.54
N TYR A 29 1.36 0.90 1.81
CA TYR A 29 0.38 0.67 2.86
C TYR A 29 -1.01 0.59 2.27
N CYS A 30 -1.80 -0.35 2.79
CA CYS A 30 -3.24 -0.35 2.51
C CYS A 30 -3.88 0.89 3.14
N ARG A 31 -5.10 1.20 2.68
CA ARG A 31 -5.85 2.38 3.16
C ARG A 31 -5.99 2.42 4.69
N ASP A 32 -6.13 1.25 5.30
CA ASP A 32 -6.28 1.09 6.75
C ASP A 32 -4.97 1.41 7.50
N CYS A 33 -3.86 0.73 7.14
CA CYS A 33 -2.56 1.00 7.73
C CYS A 33 -2.09 2.44 7.48
N TYR A 34 -2.34 2.99 6.28
CA TYR A 34 -2.00 4.38 5.98
C TYR A 34 -2.78 5.36 6.85
N ARG A 35 -4.07 5.10 7.07
CA ARG A 35 -4.90 5.91 7.98
C ARG A 35 -4.39 5.80 9.42
N SER A 36 -4.18 4.58 9.92
CA SER A 36 -3.67 4.35 11.27
C SER A 36 -2.31 5.01 11.52
N ARG A 37 -1.43 5.07 10.49
CA ARG A 37 -0.10 5.69 10.60
C ARG A 37 -0.15 7.23 10.51
N LYS A 38 -1.20 7.81 9.92
CA LYS A 38 -1.36 9.27 9.77
C LYS A 38 -2.12 9.92 10.95
N GLU A 39 -2.81 9.12 11.76
CA GLU A 39 -3.54 9.58 12.96
C GLU A 39 -2.67 9.56 14.23
N ALA A 40 -1.35 9.38 14.12
CA ALA A 40 -0.37 9.40 15.23
C ALA A 40 0.62 10.56 15.13
#